data_AF-A0A949GRT6-F1
#
_entry.id   AF-A0A949GRT6-F1
#
_cell.length_a   1.000
_cell.length_b   1.000
_cell.length_c   1.000
_cell.angle_alpha   90.00
_cell.angle_beta   90.00
_cell.angle_gamma   90.00
#
_symmetry.space_group_name_H-M   'P 1'
#
loop_
_entity.id
_entity.type
_entity.pdbx_description
1 polymer ?
#
loop_
_entity_poly.entity_id
_entity_poly.type
_entity_poly.pdbx_seq_one_letter_code
_entity_poly.pdbx_strand_id
1 'polypeptide(L)'
;MFRTRILAGAAGLLLLAPLAGCSINLGNTLGLGGEVRPTAMVVGDEPFAVKVGAAILAQGGDAVDAAAAMYFALSVTYPVAAGLGGGGTCVVHDPARNRSEEFDFLTRDAAGGGAYAVPGNVRGFALMQNAYGALPWQKVVAPAEGYARVGFPISRALAARLKDAENVIRLDAGLASEFMDESGHVRVAGNVVKNDELANTLASIREQGPEGFYSGNVGDKIVVYSLAQGGAITAAELSGYRAMSGTPRVMQIGNDYVFLPASRTGAGAFAGALLDNLVRAQSTPTGTSDAEAAVIVAVKETLDGFGVKSLPQDLGATGFAATDATGQAVACAVTMNGPFGSGHTALGTGVTLARSPSSSGAGLASAFLTPVIASPSADGAAALVGAGAGGPNGSAAIAYALTRIAHGETILTRGQLHSTGVAPYDTVNAIVCSDGVCAALSDPAAHGLGAIASSP
;
A
#
# COMPACT_ATOMS: atom_id res chain seq x y z
N MET A 1 -45.35 69.05 21.27
CA MET A 1 -46.70 68.60 21.67
C MET A 1 -46.57 67.43 22.62
N PHE A 2 -47.11 67.61 23.81
CA PHE A 2 -47.14 66.67 24.93
C PHE A 2 -47.86 65.36 24.58
N ARG A 3 -47.33 64.22 25.03
CA ARG A 3 -48.14 63.17 25.68
C ARG A 3 -47.34 62.42 26.74
N THR A 4 -47.72 62.69 27.98
CA THR A 4 -47.37 62.02 29.22
C THR A 4 -48.45 60.99 29.56
N ARG A 5 -48.11 59.74 29.94
CA ARG A 5 -48.87 58.85 30.84
C ARG A 5 -47.87 57.85 31.45
N ILE A 6 -47.45 58.05 32.70
CA ILE A 6 -47.99 57.57 34.00
C ILE A 6 -47.59 56.12 34.34
N LEU A 7 -46.99 56.02 35.54
CA LEU A 7 -46.45 54.89 36.30
C LEU A 7 -47.38 53.68 36.48
N ALA A 8 -46.75 52.51 36.62
CA ALA A 8 -47.09 51.54 37.66
C ALA A 8 -45.83 50.76 38.07
N GLY A 9 -45.45 50.87 39.35
CA GLY A 9 -44.39 50.10 39.96
C GLY A 9 -44.86 48.72 40.40
N ALA A 10 -43.96 47.74 40.36
CA ALA A 10 -44.07 46.51 41.11
C ALA A 10 -42.66 46.08 41.56
N ALA A 11 -42.46 46.08 42.86
CA ALA A 11 -41.30 45.53 43.55
C ALA A 11 -41.35 43.99 43.47
N GLY A 12 -40.19 43.34 43.32
CA GLY A 12 -40.13 41.89 43.45
C GLY A 12 -38.79 41.25 43.10
N LEU A 13 -38.10 40.81 44.15
CA LEU A 13 -37.15 39.69 44.21
C LEU A 13 -35.73 39.87 43.63
N LEU A 14 -34.79 40.03 44.57
CA LEU A 14 -33.41 39.55 44.44
C LEU A 14 -33.40 38.06 44.07
N LEU A 15 -32.71 37.73 42.98
CA LEU A 15 -32.19 36.38 42.73
C LEU A 15 -30.68 36.47 42.59
N LEU A 16 -29.98 36.01 43.63
CA LEU A 16 -28.56 35.70 43.60
C LEU A 16 -28.31 34.62 42.55
N ALA A 17 -27.63 34.95 41.46
CA ALA A 17 -27.09 33.96 40.53
C ALA A 17 -25.82 33.36 41.16
N PRO A 18 -25.74 32.02 41.33
CA PRO A 18 -24.51 31.40 41.77
C PRO A 18 -23.49 31.44 40.62
N LEU A 19 -22.28 31.91 40.94
CA LEU A 19 -21.08 31.70 40.13
C LEU A 19 -20.88 30.19 39.97
N ALA A 20 -21.40 29.63 38.89
CA ALA A 20 -21.09 28.26 38.48
C ALA A 20 -19.60 28.23 38.14
N GLY A 21 -18.85 27.52 38.99
CA GLY A 21 -17.41 27.39 38.88
C GLY A 21 -17.01 26.83 37.52
N CYS A 22 -15.92 27.36 36.97
CA CYS A 22 -15.11 26.66 36.01
C CYS A 22 -14.70 25.32 36.61
N SER A 23 -15.39 24.26 36.22
CA SER A 23 -14.90 22.89 36.37
C SER A 23 -13.67 22.77 35.47
N ILE A 24 -12.50 22.99 36.03
CA ILE A 24 -11.23 22.66 35.39
C ILE A 24 -11.26 21.15 35.17
N ASN A 25 -11.33 20.72 33.92
CA ASN A 25 -11.38 19.32 33.56
C ASN A 25 -9.98 18.72 33.79
N LEU A 26 -9.73 18.28 35.02
CA LEU A 26 -8.50 17.61 35.49
C LEU A 26 -8.34 16.17 34.94
N GLY A 27 -9.14 15.77 33.95
CA GLY A 27 -9.06 14.46 33.31
C GLY A 27 -7.77 14.21 32.52
N ASN A 28 -7.05 15.27 32.09
CA ASN A 28 -5.80 15.14 31.34
C ASN A 28 -4.55 14.84 32.21
N THR A 29 -4.70 14.66 33.52
CA THR A 29 -3.57 14.46 34.45
C THR A 29 -3.44 13.03 35.01
N LEU A 30 -4.25 12.08 34.52
CA LEU A 30 -4.07 10.66 34.79
C LEU A 30 -3.89 9.97 33.44
N GLY A 31 -2.65 9.61 33.10
CA GLY A 31 -2.26 8.95 31.86
C GLY A 31 -2.95 7.61 31.64
N LEU A 32 -4.19 7.66 31.21
CA LEU A 32 -4.96 6.57 30.62
C LEU A 32 -5.25 6.97 29.18
N GLY A 33 -4.40 6.49 28.26
CA GLY A 33 -4.62 6.47 26.80
C GLY A 33 -4.83 7.82 26.13
N GLY A 34 -3.77 8.43 25.60
CA GLY A 34 -3.94 9.54 24.65
C GLY A 34 -4.64 9.04 23.39
N GLU A 35 -5.80 9.60 23.07
CA GLU A 35 -6.52 9.28 21.83
C GLU A 35 -5.64 9.64 20.62
N VAL A 36 -5.36 8.65 19.76
CA VAL A 36 -4.58 8.83 18.53
C VAL A 36 -5.29 9.85 17.64
N ARG A 37 -4.65 10.98 17.35
CA ARG A 37 -5.24 12.02 16.49
C ARG A 37 -5.07 11.65 15.02
N PRO A 38 -6.18 11.49 14.25
CA PRO A 38 -6.10 11.22 12.83
C PRO A 38 -5.34 12.31 12.10
N THR A 39 -4.41 11.91 11.25
CA THR A 39 -3.66 12.81 10.38
C THR A 39 -3.63 12.25 8.98
N ALA A 40 -3.84 13.13 8.00
CA ALA A 40 -3.81 12.78 6.60
C ALA A 40 -2.36 12.57 6.16
N MET A 41 -1.96 11.31 5.97
CA MET A 41 -0.57 10.93 5.68
C MET A 41 -0.51 9.85 4.61
N VAL A 42 0.62 9.80 3.91
CA VAL A 42 0.92 8.78 2.91
C VAL A 42 2.38 8.36 3.00
N VAL A 43 2.66 7.11 2.68
CA VAL A 43 4.01 6.55 2.71
C VAL A 43 4.18 5.44 1.68
N GLY A 44 5.36 5.34 1.06
CA GLY A 44 5.68 4.27 0.11
C GLY A 44 7.09 4.34 -0.46
N ASP A 45 7.44 3.32 -1.25
CA ASP A 45 8.78 3.15 -1.82
C ASP A 45 9.14 4.15 -2.92
N GLU A 46 8.15 4.77 -3.57
CA GLU A 46 8.37 5.69 -4.69
C GLU A 46 7.87 7.12 -4.37
N PRO A 47 8.79 8.09 -4.20
CA PRO A 47 8.46 9.49 -3.95
C PRO A 47 7.42 10.17 -4.86
N PHE A 48 7.36 9.91 -6.17
CA PHE A 48 6.34 10.56 -7.03
C PHE A 48 4.95 10.02 -6.77
N ALA A 49 4.82 8.73 -6.47
CA ALA A 49 3.54 8.15 -6.05
C ALA A 49 3.07 8.75 -4.72
N VAL A 50 3.97 8.87 -3.74
CA VAL A 50 3.66 9.50 -2.43
C VAL A 50 3.20 10.95 -2.60
N LYS A 51 3.85 11.73 -3.49
CA LYS A 51 3.41 13.09 -3.81
C LYS A 51 2.01 13.13 -4.41
N VAL A 52 1.66 12.16 -5.27
CA VAL A 52 0.31 12.05 -5.82
C VAL A 52 -0.70 11.76 -4.71
N GLY A 53 -0.42 10.78 -3.83
CA GLY A 53 -1.29 10.47 -2.70
C GLY A 53 -1.53 11.67 -1.78
N ALA A 54 -0.46 12.40 -1.42
CA ALA A 54 -0.57 13.61 -0.60
C ALA A 54 -1.41 14.69 -1.28
N ALA A 55 -1.26 14.87 -2.60
CA ALA A 55 -2.06 15.82 -3.37
C ALA A 55 -3.53 15.42 -3.46
N ILE A 56 -3.85 14.13 -3.51
CA ILE A 56 -5.23 13.63 -3.49
C ILE A 56 -5.90 13.88 -2.14
N LEU A 57 -5.20 13.60 -1.03
CA LEU A 57 -5.69 13.95 0.31
C LEU A 57 -5.93 15.47 0.44
N ALA A 58 -5.00 16.30 -0.04
CA ALA A 58 -5.14 17.76 -0.01
C ALA A 58 -6.32 18.27 -0.85
N GLN A 59 -6.75 17.51 -1.87
CA GLN A 59 -7.94 17.80 -2.69
C GLN A 59 -9.26 17.29 -2.07
N GLY A 60 -9.22 16.78 -0.85
CA GLY A 60 -10.39 16.28 -0.13
C GLY A 60 -10.73 14.82 -0.42
N GLY A 61 -9.80 14.04 -0.98
CA GLY A 61 -9.94 12.59 -1.08
C GLY A 61 -9.70 11.89 0.25
N ASP A 62 -10.22 10.67 0.37
CA ASP A 62 -10.02 9.81 1.53
C ASP A 62 -8.74 8.95 1.40
N ALA A 63 -8.47 8.11 2.39
CA ALA A 63 -7.30 7.23 2.37
C ALA A 63 -7.34 6.23 1.21
N VAL A 64 -8.53 5.78 0.79
CA VAL A 64 -8.72 4.90 -0.37
C VAL A 64 -8.45 5.61 -1.70
N ASP A 65 -8.84 6.88 -1.84
CA ASP A 65 -8.48 7.75 -2.98
C ASP A 65 -6.98 7.93 -3.09
N ALA A 66 -6.34 8.23 -1.97
CA ALA A 66 -4.89 8.40 -1.90
C ALA A 66 -4.15 7.12 -2.29
N ALA A 67 -4.52 5.98 -1.69
CA ALA A 67 -3.90 4.69 -1.98
C ALA A 67 -4.11 4.25 -3.44
N ALA A 68 -5.30 4.43 -4.01
CA ALA A 68 -5.56 4.09 -5.40
C ALA A 68 -4.78 4.99 -6.37
N ALA A 69 -4.69 6.30 -6.10
CA ALA A 69 -3.91 7.21 -6.93
C ALA A 69 -2.40 6.94 -6.83
N MET A 70 -1.91 6.59 -5.63
CA MET A 70 -0.54 6.11 -5.43
C MET A 70 -0.27 4.88 -6.29
N TYR A 71 -1.16 3.88 -6.30
CA TYR A 71 -0.98 2.70 -7.15
C TYR A 71 -0.90 3.05 -8.63
N PHE A 72 -1.84 3.84 -9.16
CA PHE A 72 -1.80 4.20 -10.57
C PHE A 72 -0.53 4.99 -10.90
N ALA A 73 -0.08 5.88 -10.02
CA ALA A 73 1.21 6.56 -10.18
C ALA A 73 2.39 5.57 -10.17
N LEU A 74 2.41 4.60 -9.24
CA LEU A 74 3.42 3.54 -9.17
C LEU A 74 3.47 2.69 -10.46
N SER A 75 2.33 2.47 -11.12
CA SER A 75 2.29 1.74 -12.40
C SER A 75 3.09 2.41 -13.52
N VAL A 76 3.42 3.69 -13.35
CA VAL A 76 4.22 4.51 -14.27
C VAL A 76 5.60 4.82 -13.68
N THR A 77 5.67 5.19 -12.40
CA THR A 77 6.91 5.65 -11.76
C THR A 77 7.71 4.55 -11.07
N TYR A 78 7.11 3.37 -10.89
CA TYR A 78 7.73 2.18 -10.31
C TYR A 78 7.27 0.85 -10.97
N PRO A 79 7.27 0.76 -12.32
CA PRO A 79 6.70 -0.39 -13.04
C PRO A 79 7.44 -1.71 -12.80
N VAL A 80 8.69 -1.62 -12.29
CA VAL A 80 9.47 -2.79 -11.88
C VAL A 80 8.75 -3.66 -10.82
N ALA A 81 7.85 -3.08 -10.03
CA ALA A 81 7.11 -3.80 -8.99
C ALA A 81 5.59 -3.60 -8.99
N ALA A 82 5.09 -2.52 -9.60
CA ALA A 82 3.69 -2.10 -9.44
C ALA A 82 2.95 -1.87 -10.78
N GLY A 83 3.29 -2.62 -11.83
CA GLY A 83 2.66 -2.48 -13.14
C GLY A 83 1.16 -2.84 -13.18
N LEU A 84 0.47 -2.39 -14.24
CA LEU A 84 -0.95 -2.71 -14.48
C LEU A 84 -1.20 -4.21 -14.70
N GLY A 85 -0.18 -4.95 -15.19
CA GLY A 85 -0.24 -6.40 -15.39
C GLY A 85 -0.12 -7.24 -14.11
N GLY A 86 0.06 -6.60 -12.95
CA GLY A 86 0.30 -7.26 -11.66
C GLY A 86 -0.95 -7.57 -10.84
N GLY A 87 -0.71 -7.89 -9.58
CA GLY A 87 -1.74 -8.15 -8.57
C GLY A 87 -1.26 -7.80 -7.18
N GLY A 88 -2.13 -7.92 -6.20
CA GLY A 88 -1.81 -7.56 -4.83
C GLY A 88 -2.95 -7.76 -3.86
N THR A 89 -2.77 -7.20 -2.67
CA THR A 89 -3.79 -7.17 -1.63
C THR A 89 -3.72 -5.85 -0.87
N CYS A 90 -4.89 -5.37 -0.45
CA CYS A 90 -5.02 -4.21 0.43
C CYS A 90 -5.92 -4.55 1.62
N VAL A 91 -5.67 -3.91 2.75
CA VAL A 91 -6.54 -3.91 3.92
C VAL A 91 -7.01 -2.48 4.15
N VAL A 92 -8.32 -2.30 4.30
CA VAL A 92 -8.96 -1.03 4.64
C VAL A 92 -9.55 -1.15 6.03
N HIS A 93 -9.33 -0.14 6.86
CA HIS A 93 -9.96 0.02 8.16
C HIS A 93 -10.64 1.38 8.22
N ASP A 94 -11.95 1.38 8.46
CA ASP A 94 -12.76 2.59 8.55
C ASP A 94 -13.49 2.62 9.90
N PRO A 95 -12.93 3.36 10.88
CA PRO A 95 -13.54 3.59 12.19
C PRO A 95 -14.95 4.17 12.11
N ALA A 96 -15.16 5.16 11.23
CA ALA A 96 -16.43 5.88 11.12
C ALA A 96 -17.57 4.98 10.63
N ARG A 97 -17.23 3.95 9.83
CA ARG A 97 -18.18 2.95 9.33
C ARG A 97 -18.16 1.64 10.14
N ASN A 98 -17.32 1.53 11.17
CA ASN A 98 -17.03 0.29 11.90
C ASN A 98 -16.82 -0.91 10.96
N ARG A 99 -15.99 -0.70 9.92
CA ARG A 99 -15.82 -1.66 8.82
C ARG A 99 -14.35 -1.85 8.51
N SER A 100 -13.91 -3.11 8.55
CA SER A 100 -12.58 -3.51 8.08
C SER A 100 -12.74 -4.56 6.99
N GLU A 101 -12.01 -4.40 5.89
CA GLU A 101 -12.14 -5.25 4.71
C GLU A 101 -10.79 -5.49 4.04
N GLU A 102 -10.57 -6.74 3.62
CA GLU A 102 -9.50 -7.13 2.72
C GLU A 102 -10.00 -7.03 1.28
N PHE A 103 -9.16 -6.50 0.40
CA PHE A 103 -9.31 -6.58 -1.05
C PHE A 103 -8.21 -7.46 -1.63
N ASP A 104 -8.58 -8.67 -2.09
CA ASP A 104 -7.70 -9.64 -2.72
C ASP A 104 -7.85 -9.56 -4.26
N PHE A 105 -6.76 -9.15 -4.89
CA PHE A 105 -6.65 -9.05 -6.35
C PHE A 105 -5.30 -9.62 -6.80
N LEU A 106 -4.89 -10.72 -6.17
CA LEU A 106 -3.70 -11.47 -6.57
C LEU A 106 -3.84 -11.97 -8.01
N THR A 107 -2.72 -11.97 -8.74
CA THR A 107 -2.64 -12.56 -10.08
C THR A 107 -3.00 -14.04 -10.06
N ARG A 108 -3.57 -14.56 -11.15
CA ARG A 108 -3.90 -15.99 -11.31
C ARG A 108 -3.14 -16.59 -12.48
N ASP A 109 -2.83 -17.87 -12.39
CA ASP A 109 -2.38 -18.64 -13.55
C ASP A 109 -3.48 -18.65 -14.62
N ALA A 110 -3.10 -18.56 -15.89
CA ALA A 110 -4.00 -18.91 -16.98
C ALA A 110 -4.28 -20.42 -16.94
N ALA A 111 -5.50 -20.83 -17.24
CA ALA A 111 -5.94 -22.23 -17.21
C ALA A 111 -5.15 -23.11 -18.19
N GLY A 112 -4.72 -22.54 -19.32
CA GLY A 112 -3.85 -23.21 -20.28
C GLY A 112 -2.36 -23.21 -19.90
N GLY A 113 -1.99 -22.63 -18.76
CA GLY A 113 -0.62 -22.46 -18.30
C GLY A 113 0.15 -21.35 -19.00
N GLY A 114 1.49 -21.38 -18.90
CA GLY A 114 2.38 -20.41 -19.52
C GLY A 114 2.98 -19.40 -18.54
N ALA A 115 3.79 -18.48 -19.08
CA ALA A 115 4.63 -17.60 -18.26
C ALA A 115 3.91 -16.35 -17.70
N TYR A 116 2.72 -16.02 -18.23
CA TYR A 116 2.01 -14.78 -17.92
C TYR A 116 0.82 -15.03 -17.00
N ALA A 117 0.65 -14.16 -16.02
CA ALA A 117 -0.50 -14.21 -15.14
C ALA A 117 -1.66 -13.36 -15.66
N VAL A 118 -2.89 -13.72 -15.27
CA VAL A 118 -4.07 -12.89 -15.46
C VAL A 118 -4.00 -11.68 -14.50
N PRO A 119 -3.95 -10.43 -15.02
CA PRO A 119 -3.75 -9.23 -14.18
C PRO A 119 -4.92 -8.92 -13.24
N GLY A 120 -4.62 -8.56 -11.99
CA GLY A 120 -5.62 -8.26 -10.96
C GLY A 120 -5.71 -6.81 -10.50
N ASN A 121 -4.62 -6.05 -10.59
CA ASN A 121 -4.50 -4.74 -9.97
C ASN A 121 -5.64 -3.76 -10.35
N VAL A 122 -5.92 -3.58 -11.64
CA VAL A 122 -6.92 -2.60 -12.11
C VAL A 122 -8.31 -2.91 -11.54
N ARG A 123 -8.73 -4.18 -11.48
CA ARG A 123 -10.01 -4.55 -10.81
C ARG A 123 -9.95 -4.38 -9.30
N GLY A 124 -8.81 -4.66 -8.68
CA GLY A 124 -8.62 -4.50 -7.23
C GLY A 124 -8.86 -3.07 -6.78
N PHE A 125 -8.16 -2.12 -7.39
CA PHE A 125 -8.30 -0.70 -7.07
C PHE A 125 -9.67 -0.15 -7.47
N ALA A 126 -10.26 -0.60 -8.59
CA ALA A 126 -11.63 -0.23 -8.94
C ALA A 126 -12.67 -0.74 -7.93
N LEU A 127 -12.51 -1.97 -7.42
CA LEU A 127 -13.39 -2.54 -6.40
C LEU A 127 -13.28 -1.77 -5.08
N MET A 128 -12.06 -1.47 -4.64
CA MET A 128 -11.80 -0.70 -3.42
C MET A 128 -12.34 0.73 -3.52
N GLN A 129 -12.09 1.41 -4.66
CA GLN A 129 -12.62 2.73 -4.95
C GLN A 129 -14.15 2.77 -4.94
N ASN A 130 -14.81 1.80 -5.57
CA ASN A 130 -16.27 1.72 -5.55
C ASN A 130 -16.85 1.44 -4.16
N ALA A 131 -16.10 0.75 -3.29
CA ALA A 131 -16.56 0.40 -1.95
C ALA A 131 -16.39 1.53 -0.93
N TYR A 132 -15.37 2.38 -1.08
CA TYR A 132 -14.97 3.36 -0.07
C TYR A 132 -14.70 4.76 -0.59
N GLY A 133 -14.21 4.91 -1.82
CA GLY A 133 -13.62 6.16 -2.33
C GLY A 133 -14.57 7.35 -2.33
N ALA A 134 -14.03 8.53 -2.06
CA ALA A 134 -14.78 9.78 -1.97
C ALA A 134 -14.71 10.62 -3.27
N LEU A 135 -13.62 10.49 -4.04
CA LEU A 135 -13.43 11.22 -5.28
C LEU A 135 -13.93 10.47 -6.52
N PRO A 136 -14.26 11.20 -7.61
CA PRO A 136 -14.52 10.56 -8.89
C PRO A 136 -13.28 9.77 -9.37
N TRP A 137 -13.51 8.56 -9.88
CA TRP A 137 -12.49 7.66 -10.45
C TRP A 137 -11.48 8.39 -11.36
N GLN A 138 -11.98 9.33 -12.18
CA GLN A 138 -11.15 10.07 -13.12
C GLN A 138 -10.05 10.89 -12.43
N LYS A 139 -10.35 11.46 -11.25
CA LYS A 139 -9.37 12.23 -10.48
C LYS A 139 -8.26 11.35 -9.90
N VAL A 140 -8.59 10.10 -9.58
CA VAL A 140 -7.66 9.12 -9.01
C VAL A 140 -6.68 8.60 -10.07
N VAL A 141 -7.15 8.37 -11.31
CA VAL A 141 -6.31 7.84 -12.40
C VAL A 141 -5.52 8.93 -13.14
N ALA A 142 -6.08 10.14 -13.28
CA ALA A 142 -5.50 11.21 -14.10
C ALA A 142 -4.02 11.56 -13.79
N PRO A 143 -3.54 11.59 -12.53
CA PRO A 143 -2.13 11.88 -12.24
C PRO A 143 -1.16 10.92 -12.91
N ALA A 144 -1.50 9.62 -12.94
CA ALA A 144 -0.68 8.60 -13.58
C ALA A 144 -0.63 8.77 -15.10
N GLU A 145 -1.77 9.02 -15.73
CA GLU A 145 -1.84 9.34 -17.16
C GLU A 145 -0.95 10.55 -17.51
N GLY A 146 -0.98 11.57 -16.65
CA GLY A 146 -0.13 12.76 -16.77
C GLY A 146 1.36 12.42 -16.75
N TYR A 147 1.82 11.62 -15.78
CA TYR A 147 3.22 11.16 -15.73
C TYR A 147 3.60 10.31 -16.94
N ALA A 148 2.72 9.42 -17.40
CA ALA A 148 3.01 8.57 -18.55
C ALA A 148 3.13 9.40 -19.85
N ARG A 149 2.27 10.42 -20.01
CA ARG A 149 2.22 11.26 -21.22
C ARG A 149 3.35 12.29 -21.28
N VAL A 150 3.52 13.05 -20.20
CA VAL A 150 4.45 14.19 -20.15
C VAL A 150 5.85 13.74 -19.75
N GLY A 151 5.93 12.64 -19.00
CA GLY A 151 7.15 12.10 -18.45
C GLY A 151 7.45 12.59 -17.04
N PHE A 152 8.37 11.90 -16.39
CA PHE A 152 8.85 12.21 -15.05
C PHE A 152 10.35 11.89 -14.95
N PRO A 153 11.12 12.58 -14.09
CA PRO A 153 12.51 12.23 -13.87
C PRO A 153 12.59 10.95 -13.03
N ILE A 154 13.37 9.97 -13.49
CA ILE A 154 13.63 8.72 -12.77
C ILE A 154 14.09 9.03 -11.34
N SER A 155 13.39 8.49 -10.35
CA SER A 155 13.76 8.65 -8.94
C SER A 155 14.97 7.78 -8.58
N ARG A 156 15.60 8.06 -7.44
CA ARG A 156 16.66 7.18 -6.91
C ARG A 156 16.13 5.77 -6.61
N ALA A 157 14.87 5.67 -6.17
CA ALA A 157 14.22 4.38 -5.92
C ALA A 157 14.13 3.53 -7.19
N LEU A 158 13.62 4.12 -8.28
CA LEU A 158 13.53 3.43 -9.56
C LEU A 158 14.91 3.12 -10.13
N ALA A 159 15.83 4.10 -10.14
CA ALA A 159 17.18 3.93 -10.72
C ALA A 159 17.96 2.76 -10.10
N ALA A 160 17.85 2.55 -8.78
CA ALA A 160 18.48 1.42 -8.10
C ALA A 160 18.01 0.08 -8.69
N ARG A 161 16.69 -0.06 -8.91
CA ARG A 161 16.10 -1.29 -9.47
C ARG A 161 16.30 -1.46 -10.96
N LEU A 162 16.35 -0.36 -11.73
CA LEU A 162 16.70 -0.43 -13.15
C LEU A 162 18.08 -1.05 -13.33
N LYS A 163 19.05 -0.66 -12.50
CA LYS A 163 20.42 -1.20 -12.54
C LYS A 163 20.45 -2.72 -12.38
N ASP A 164 19.72 -3.24 -11.38
CA ASP A 164 19.68 -4.68 -11.11
C ASP A 164 18.83 -5.44 -12.15
N ALA A 165 17.88 -4.77 -12.79
CA ALA A 165 17.01 -5.32 -13.83
C ALA A 165 17.52 -5.07 -15.27
N GLU A 166 18.74 -4.56 -15.48
CA GLU A 166 19.24 -4.17 -16.82
C GLU A 166 19.10 -5.30 -17.85
N ASN A 167 19.39 -6.55 -17.46
CA ASN A 167 19.25 -7.70 -18.36
C ASN A 167 17.80 -8.01 -18.71
N VAL A 168 16.85 -7.79 -17.79
CA VAL A 168 15.42 -7.97 -18.07
C VAL A 168 14.95 -6.88 -19.04
N ILE A 169 15.33 -5.64 -18.78
CA ILE A 169 14.98 -4.47 -19.60
C ILE A 169 15.51 -4.64 -21.04
N ARG A 170 16.75 -5.09 -21.19
CA ARG A 170 17.42 -5.27 -22.49
C ARG A 170 16.71 -6.26 -23.41
N LEU A 171 15.96 -7.21 -22.85
CA LEU A 171 15.32 -8.30 -23.60
C LEU A 171 13.92 -7.94 -24.12
N ASP A 172 13.36 -6.78 -23.73
CA ASP A 172 12.06 -6.30 -24.19
C ASP A 172 12.17 -4.94 -24.85
N ALA A 173 11.66 -4.81 -26.07
CA ALA A 173 11.77 -3.58 -26.84
C ALA A 173 11.03 -2.40 -26.17
N GLY A 174 9.90 -2.66 -25.50
CA GLY A 174 9.15 -1.64 -24.77
C GLY A 174 9.95 -1.09 -23.60
N LEU A 175 10.41 -1.98 -22.72
CA LEU A 175 11.24 -1.62 -21.57
C LEU A 175 12.56 -0.95 -21.99
N ALA A 176 13.23 -1.49 -23.01
CA ALA A 176 14.46 -0.90 -23.54
C ALA A 176 14.24 0.52 -24.08
N SER A 177 13.15 0.73 -24.83
CA SER A 177 12.83 2.07 -25.37
C SER A 177 12.58 3.11 -24.28
N GLU A 178 12.00 2.70 -23.16
CA GLU A 178 11.68 3.58 -22.04
C GLU A 178 12.89 3.81 -21.13
N PHE A 179 13.59 2.74 -20.73
CA PHE A 179 14.55 2.78 -19.64
C PHE A 179 16.01 2.64 -20.07
N MET A 180 16.33 2.37 -21.34
CA MET A 180 17.72 2.36 -21.81
C MET A 180 18.08 3.66 -22.52
N ASP A 181 19.35 4.03 -22.41
CA ASP A 181 19.97 5.09 -23.19
C ASP A 181 20.57 4.55 -24.50
N GLU A 182 21.08 5.47 -25.32
CA GLU A 182 21.68 5.15 -26.63
C GLU A 182 22.97 4.32 -26.52
N SER A 183 23.61 4.29 -25.34
CA SER A 183 24.80 3.47 -25.08
C SER A 183 24.45 2.02 -24.73
N GLY A 184 23.16 1.71 -24.58
CA GLY A 184 22.70 0.38 -24.21
C GLY A 184 22.84 0.09 -22.71
N HIS A 185 22.86 1.13 -21.87
CA HIS A 185 22.77 1.02 -20.41
C HIS A 185 21.45 1.60 -19.91
N VAL A 186 21.03 1.20 -18.71
CA VAL A 186 19.84 1.78 -18.11
C VAL A 186 20.06 3.26 -17.77
N ARG A 187 19.02 4.06 -18.00
CA ARG A 187 18.95 5.48 -17.62
C ARG A 187 19.09 5.63 -16.11
N VAL A 188 19.72 6.72 -15.70
CA VAL A 188 20.01 7.01 -14.29
C VAL A 188 19.01 7.98 -13.68
N ALA A 189 19.07 8.12 -12.35
CA ALA A 189 18.24 9.07 -11.63
C ALA A 189 18.36 10.50 -12.22
N GLY A 190 17.22 11.17 -12.41
CA GLY A 190 17.13 12.49 -13.02
C GLY A 190 16.90 12.49 -14.53
N ASN A 191 17.17 11.39 -15.26
CA ASN A 191 16.75 11.30 -16.65
C ASN A 191 15.21 11.28 -16.75
N VAL A 192 14.65 12.02 -17.69
CA VAL A 192 13.20 12.05 -17.91
C VAL A 192 12.81 10.90 -18.84
N VAL A 193 11.83 10.11 -18.41
CA VAL A 193 11.23 9.02 -19.19
C VAL A 193 9.73 9.25 -19.34
N LYS A 194 9.14 8.73 -20.41
CA LYS A 194 7.71 8.77 -20.70
C LYS A 194 7.28 7.50 -21.42
N ASN A 195 6.00 7.16 -21.35
CA ASN A 195 5.44 6.00 -22.00
C ASN A 195 4.07 6.35 -22.61
N ASP A 196 4.09 6.72 -23.90
CA ASP A 196 2.90 7.17 -24.63
C ASP A 196 1.85 6.07 -24.81
N GLU A 197 2.28 4.80 -24.87
CA GLU A 197 1.38 3.65 -24.96
C GLU A 197 0.65 3.42 -23.64
N LEU A 198 1.39 3.44 -22.52
CA LEU A 198 0.83 3.32 -21.18
C LEU A 198 -0.10 4.50 -20.86
N ALA A 199 0.24 5.71 -21.31
CA ALA A 199 -0.64 6.87 -21.21
C ALA A 199 -1.98 6.65 -21.92
N ASN A 200 -1.98 6.04 -23.11
CA ASN A 200 -3.23 5.69 -23.81
C ASN A 200 -4.03 4.62 -23.04
N THR A 201 -3.35 3.63 -22.46
CA THR A 201 -3.99 2.61 -21.62
C THR A 201 -4.62 3.24 -20.37
N LEU A 202 -3.91 4.13 -19.69
CA LEU A 202 -4.43 4.85 -18.51
C LEU A 202 -5.59 5.78 -18.88
N ALA A 203 -5.55 6.43 -20.05
CA ALA A 203 -6.68 7.20 -20.56
C ALA A 203 -7.92 6.31 -20.77
N SER A 204 -7.74 5.13 -21.36
CA SER A 204 -8.81 4.13 -21.51
C SER A 204 -9.40 3.73 -20.16
N ILE A 205 -8.55 3.44 -19.17
CA ILE A 205 -8.97 3.11 -17.80
C ILE A 205 -9.71 4.29 -17.13
N ARG A 206 -9.21 5.52 -17.31
CA ARG A 206 -9.81 6.73 -16.75
C ARG A 206 -11.23 6.95 -17.30
N GLU A 207 -11.41 6.77 -18.60
CA GLU A 207 -12.65 7.10 -19.30
C GLU A 207 -13.69 5.98 -19.24
N GLN A 208 -13.25 4.72 -19.33
CA GLN A 208 -14.11 3.55 -19.46
C GLN A 208 -14.16 2.70 -18.17
N GLY A 209 -13.47 3.15 -17.12
CA GLY A 209 -13.32 2.38 -15.89
C GLY A 209 -12.42 1.16 -16.10
N PRO A 210 -12.51 0.12 -15.24
CA PRO A 210 -11.65 -1.06 -15.35
C PRO A 210 -11.80 -1.79 -16.69
N GLU A 211 -12.98 -1.73 -17.32
CA GLU A 211 -13.21 -2.39 -18.62
C GLU A 211 -12.35 -1.79 -19.74
N GLY A 212 -11.90 -0.54 -19.63
CA GLY A 212 -10.93 0.04 -20.54
C GLY A 212 -9.57 -0.69 -20.59
N PHE A 213 -9.29 -1.57 -19.62
CA PHE A 213 -8.12 -2.45 -19.58
C PHE A 213 -8.46 -3.91 -19.95
N TYR A 214 -9.54 -4.46 -19.40
CA TYR A 214 -9.86 -5.89 -19.52
C TYR A 214 -10.59 -6.28 -20.80
N SER A 215 -11.15 -5.30 -21.51
CA SER A 215 -11.86 -5.50 -22.77
C SER A 215 -11.45 -4.45 -23.82
N GLY A 216 -11.99 -4.58 -25.03
CA GLY A 216 -11.64 -3.72 -26.16
C GLY A 216 -10.15 -3.80 -26.53
N ASN A 217 -9.62 -2.71 -27.06
CA ASN A 217 -8.28 -2.68 -27.69
C ASN A 217 -7.13 -3.08 -26.76
N VAL A 218 -7.18 -2.72 -25.47
CA VAL A 218 -6.12 -3.09 -24.51
C VAL A 218 -6.20 -4.58 -24.20
N GLY A 219 -7.40 -5.08 -23.86
CA GLY A 219 -7.61 -6.49 -23.57
C GLY A 219 -7.26 -7.40 -24.75
N ASP A 220 -7.67 -7.01 -25.96
CA ASP A 220 -7.37 -7.75 -27.19
C ASP A 220 -5.86 -7.85 -27.45
N LYS A 221 -5.12 -6.75 -27.26
CA LYS A 221 -3.65 -6.75 -27.41
C LYS A 221 -2.95 -7.62 -26.38
N ILE A 222 -3.43 -7.64 -25.13
CA ILE A 222 -2.89 -8.52 -24.08
C ILE A 222 -3.09 -9.99 -24.47
N VAL A 223 -4.30 -10.36 -24.91
CA VAL A 223 -4.62 -11.74 -25.33
C VAL A 223 -3.78 -12.16 -26.53
N VAL A 224 -3.73 -11.32 -27.59
CA VAL A 224 -2.94 -11.59 -28.79
C VAL A 224 -1.46 -11.76 -28.44
N TYR A 225 -0.91 -10.87 -27.63
CA TYR A 225 0.48 -10.95 -27.21
C TYR A 225 0.76 -12.22 -26.40
N SER A 226 -0.08 -12.51 -25.40
CA SER A 226 0.05 -13.68 -24.55
C SER A 226 0.13 -14.96 -25.37
N LEU A 227 -0.83 -15.16 -26.29
CA LEU A 227 -0.89 -16.34 -27.16
C LEU A 227 0.32 -16.42 -28.12
N ALA A 228 0.74 -15.28 -28.68
CA ALA A 228 1.88 -15.24 -29.60
C ALA A 228 3.23 -15.58 -28.91
N GLN A 229 3.35 -15.32 -27.61
CA GLN A 229 4.56 -15.59 -26.83
C GLN A 229 4.47 -16.87 -25.99
N GLY A 230 3.54 -17.78 -26.33
CA GLY A 230 3.42 -19.08 -25.66
C GLY A 230 2.75 -19.05 -24.28
N GLY A 231 2.09 -17.93 -23.94
CA GLY A 231 1.11 -17.87 -22.86
C GLY A 231 -0.26 -18.38 -23.29
N ALA A 232 -1.19 -18.45 -22.34
CA ALA A 232 -2.52 -19.00 -22.57
C ALA A 232 -3.66 -18.13 -22.02
N ILE A 233 -3.42 -16.82 -21.81
CA ILE A 233 -4.48 -15.92 -21.33
C ILE A 233 -5.53 -15.77 -22.42
N THR A 234 -6.74 -16.28 -22.17
CA THR A 234 -7.87 -16.10 -23.07
C THR A 234 -8.64 -14.79 -22.79
N ALA A 235 -9.38 -14.30 -23.78
CA ALA A 235 -10.26 -13.14 -23.59
C ALA A 235 -11.32 -13.37 -22.50
N ALA A 236 -11.82 -14.62 -22.38
CA ALA A 236 -12.79 -15.00 -21.35
C ALA A 236 -12.16 -14.96 -19.94
N GLU A 237 -10.91 -15.40 -19.78
CA GLU A 237 -10.21 -15.32 -18.49
C GLU A 237 -9.86 -13.89 -18.11
N LEU A 238 -9.37 -13.09 -19.07
CA LEU A 238 -9.01 -11.70 -18.82
C LEU A 238 -10.24 -10.87 -18.41
N SER A 239 -11.32 -10.91 -19.21
CA SER A 239 -12.57 -10.22 -18.90
C SER A 239 -13.33 -10.84 -17.71
N GLY A 240 -13.15 -12.14 -17.49
CA GLY A 240 -13.77 -12.91 -16.41
C GLY A 240 -13.07 -12.77 -15.06
N TYR A 241 -11.87 -12.18 -15.00
CA TYR A 241 -11.18 -11.96 -13.73
C TYR A 241 -12.05 -11.17 -12.74
N ARG A 242 -12.00 -11.53 -11.46
CA ARG A 242 -12.73 -10.86 -10.38
C ARG A 242 -11.81 -10.70 -9.18
N ALA A 243 -11.60 -9.45 -8.77
CA ALA A 243 -11.10 -9.12 -7.44
C ALA A 243 -12.16 -9.51 -6.40
N MET A 244 -11.72 -9.88 -5.20
CA MET A 244 -12.58 -10.28 -4.11
C MET A 244 -12.42 -9.31 -2.96
N SER A 245 -13.52 -8.97 -2.29
CA SER A 245 -13.48 -8.30 -1.00
C SER A 245 -14.01 -9.24 0.08
N GLY A 246 -13.54 -9.09 1.32
CA GLY A 246 -13.96 -9.97 2.40
C GLY A 246 -13.36 -9.60 3.75
N THR A 247 -13.72 -10.38 4.77
CA THR A 247 -13.25 -10.12 6.14
C THR A 247 -11.73 -10.35 6.24
N PRO A 248 -10.96 -9.39 6.76
CA PRO A 248 -9.54 -9.58 7.03
C PRO A 248 -9.33 -10.61 8.14
N ARG A 249 -8.12 -11.16 8.23
CA ARG A 249 -7.71 -11.89 9.44
C ARG A 249 -7.52 -10.88 10.55
N VAL A 250 -8.15 -11.11 11.70
CA VAL A 250 -7.97 -10.29 12.91
C VAL A 250 -7.19 -11.10 13.92
N MET A 251 -6.10 -10.52 14.44
CA MET A 251 -5.29 -11.06 15.53
C MET A 251 -5.24 -10.04 16.68
N GLN A 252 -5.03 -10.51 17.90
CA GLN A 252 -4.72 -9.65 19.04
C GLN A 252 -3.24 -9.79 19.37
N ILE A 253 -2.53 -8.67 19.37
CA ILE A 253 -1.11 -8.60 19.76
C ILE A 253 -0.99 -7.51 20.83
N GLY A 254 -0.62 -7.90 22.05
CA GLY A 254 -0.77 -7.01 23.20
C GLY A 254 -2.24 -6.61 23.36
N ASN A 255 -2.51 -5.31 23.37
CA ASN A 255 -3.87 -4.76 23.43
C ASN A 255 -4.43 -4.38 22.05
N ASP A 256 -3.64 -4.49 20.99
CA ASP A 256 -4.01 -3.99 19.67
C ASP A 256 -4.74 -5.07 18.85
N TYR A 257 -5.75 -4.63 18.10
CA TYR A 257 -6.40 -5.36 17.04
C TYR A 257 -5.60 -5.21 15.76
N VAL A 258 -5.12 -6.32 15.24
CA VAL A 258 -4.25 -6.38 14.05
C VAL A 258 -5.04 -6.98 12.90
N PHE A 259 -5.24 -6.19 11.86
CA PHE A 259 -5.91 -6.56 10.62
C PHE A 259 -4.86 -6.93 9.56
N LEU A 260 -5.00 -8.13 9.02
CA LEU A 260 -4.11 -8.75 8.04
C LEU A 260 -4.93 -9.27 6.84
N PRO A 261 -4.28 -9.57 5.70
CA PRO A 261 -4.89 -10.38 4.66
C PRO A 261 -5.46 -11.68 5.24
N ALA A 262 -6.54 -12.18 4.66
CA ALA A 262 -7.23 -13.35 5.19
C ALA A 262 -6.36 -14.60 5.07
N SER A 263 -6.48 -15.53 6.02
CA SER A 263 -5.71 -16.78 6.05
C SER A 263 -5.87 -17.67 4.81
N ARG A 264 -6.88 -17.41 3.97
CA ARG A 264 -7.11 -18.11 2.70
C ARG A 264 -6.12 -17.69 1.60
N THR A 265 -5.46 -16.55 1.75
CA THR A 265 -4.45 -16.04 0.80
C THR A 265 -3.05 -16.42 1.27
N GLY A 266 -2.10 -16.58 0.34
CA GLY A 266 -0.70 -16.85 0.69
C GLY A 266 -0.11 -15.75 1.58
N ALA A 267 -0.44 -14.50 1.27
CA ALA A 267 -0.12 -13.31 2.06
C ALA A 267 -0.57 -13.44 3.53
N GLY A 268 -1.85 -13.75 3.75
CA GLY A 268 -2.42 -13.84 5.10
C GLY A 268 -1.94 -15.07 5.88
N ALA A 269 -1.70 -16.18 5.17
CA ALA A 269 -1.14 -17.40 5.76
C ALA A 269 0.29 -17.16 6.25
N PHE A 270 1.15 -16.58 5.41
CA PHE A 270 2.55 -16.30 5.77
C PHE A 270 2.64 -15.24 6.85
N ALA A 271 1.96 -14.09 6.70
CA ALA A 271 2.02 -12.99 7.67
C ALA A 271 1.55 -13.42 9.07
N GLY A 272 0.45 -14.18 9.14
CA GLY A 272 -0.04 -14.68 10.42
C GLY A 272 0.89 -15.71 11.05
N ALA A 273 1.45 -16.64 10.26
CA ALA A 273 2.44 -17.60 10.77
C ALA A 273 3.72 -16.91 11.26
N LEU A 274 4.18 -15.89 10.55
CA LEU A 274 5.33 -15.08 10.93
C LEU A 274 5.10 -14.36 12.26
N LEU A 275 3.92 -13.74 12.44
CA LEU A 275 3.55 -13.10 13.70
C LEU A 275 3.46 -14.11 14.85
N ASP A 276 2.83 -15.26 14.62
CA ASP A 276 2.74 -16.32 15.63
C ASP A 276 4.14 -16.82 16.05
N ASN A 277 5.06 -16.99 15.09
CA ASN A 277 6.45 -17.36 15.34
C ASN A 277 7.22 -16.24 16.05
N LEU A 278 6.99 -14.99 15.70
CA LEU A 278 7.65 -13.84 16.31
C LEU A 278 7.28 -13.69 17.78
N VAL A 279 5.99 -13.78 18.11
CA VAL A 279 5.49 -13.74 19.50
C VAL A 279 6.09 -14.89 20.33
N ARG A 280 6.18 -16.09 19.74
CA ARG A 280 6.84 -17.24 20.38
C ARG A 280 8.34 -17.00 20.60
N ALA A 281 9.05 -16.52 19.59
CA ALA A 281 10.48 -16.28 19.64
C ALA A 281 10.84 -15.20 20.68
N GLN A 282 10.06 -14.12 20.75
CA GLN A 282 10.21 -13.05 21.75
C GLN A 282 10.00 -13.54 23.19
N SER A 283 9.27 -14.63 23.38
CA SER A 283 9.05 -15.24 24.70
C SER A 283 10.21 -16.14 25.17
N THR A 284 11.23 -16.35 24.32
CA THR A 284 12.41 -17.17 24.67
C THR A 284 13.48 -16.34 25.41
N PRO A 285 14.41 -16.96 26.18
CA PRO A 285 15.52 -16.23 26.80
C PRO A 285 16.38 -15.46 25.81
N THR A 286 16.60 -16.02 24.61
CA THR A 286 17.34 -15.36 23.53
C THR A 286 16.54 -14.18 22.98
N GLY A 287 15.26 -14.36 22.67
CA GLY A 287 14.43 -13.31 22.11
C GLY A 287 14.11 -12.17 23.08
N THR A 288 14.06 -12.44 24.38
CA THR A 288 13.97 -11.40 25.41
C THR A 288 15.26 -10.57 25.53
N SER A 289 16.42 -11.18 25.29
CA SER A 289 17.70 -10.47 25.32
C SER A 289 18.05 -9.78 23.99
N ASP A 290 17.49 -10.26 22.89
CA ASP A 290 17.81 -9.85 21.53
C ASP A 290 16.58 -10.01 20.63
N ALA A 291 15.85 -8.89 20.47
CA ALA A 291 14.64 -8.85 19.67
C ALA A 291 14.92 -9.01 18.16
N GLU A 292 16.13 -8.68 17.72
CA GLU A 292 16.59 -8.89 16.34
C GLU A 292 16.78 -10.39 16.07
N ALA A 293 17.44 -11.10 16.98
CA ALA A 293 17.57 -12.55 16.90
C ALA A 293 16.21 -13.26 16.90
N ALA A 294 15.23 -12.76 17.66
CA ALA A 294 13.86 -13.29 17.63
C ALA A 294 13.23 -13.19 16.23
N VAL A 295 13.43 -12.07 15.53
CA VAL A 295 12.93 -11.90 14.17
C VAL A 295 13.60 -12.87 13.20
N ILE A 296 14.92 -13.02 13.27
CA ILE A 296 15.67 -13.96 12.41
C ILE A 296 15.16 -15.39 12.60
N VAL A 297 14.97 -15.81 13.86
CA VAL A 297 14.42 -17.14 14.18
C VAL A 297 13.01 -17.29 13.62
N ALA A 298 12.14 -16.29 13.83
CA ALA A 298 10.77 -16.33 13.36
C ALA A 298 10.68 -16.41 11.82
N VAL A 299 11.48 -15.64 11.10
CA VAL A 299 11.55 -15.70 9.63
C VAL A 299 11.99 -17.08 9.18
N LYS A 300 13.06 -17.61 9.77
CA LYS A 300 13.59 -18.93 9.41
C LYS A 300 12.57 -20.04 9.63
N GLU A 301 11.97 -20.09 10.82
CA GLU A 301 10.96 -21.10 11.16
C GLU A 301 9.72 -21.00 10.25
N THR A 302 9.32 -19.77 9.90
CA THR A 302 8.21 -19.56 8.96
C THR A 302 8.57 -20.08 7.58
N LEU A 303 9.71 -19.69 7.02
CA LEU A 303 10.17 -20.17 5.71
C LEU A 303 10.30 -21.70 5.66
N ASP A 304 10.87 -22.31 6.70
CA ASP A 304 11.00 -23.77 6.83
C ASP A 304 9.61 -24.43 6.86
N GLY A 305 8.65 -23.85 7.59
CA GLY A 305 7.26 -24.33 7.67
C GLY A 305 6.52 -24.29 6.33
N PHE A 306 6.86 -23.34 5.45
CA PHE A 306 6.34 -23.26 4.08
C PHE A 306 7.22 -23.99 3.04
N GLY A 307 8.30 -24.64 3.47
CA GLY A 307 9.23 -25.36 2.59
C GLY A 307 10.04 -24.46 1.65
N VAL A 308 10.21 -23.18 1.97
CA VAL A 308 10.94 -22.20 1.16
C VAL A 308 12.44 -22.29 1.46
N LYS A 309 13.21 -22.81 0.50
CA LYS A 309 14.66 -23.04 0.67
C LYS A 309 15.52 -21.86 0.21
N SER A 310 15.08 -21.16 -0.82
CA SER A 310 15.79 -20.03 -1.40
C SER A 310 14.82 -19.11 -2.11
N LEU A 311 15.19 -17.83 -2.20
CA LEU A 311 14.42 -16.80 -2.88
C LEU A 311 15.32 -16.01 -3.83
N PRO A 312 14.78 -15.50 -4.94
CA PRO A 312 15.44 -14.46 -5.71
C PRO A 312 15.75 -13.23 -4.84
N GLN A 313 16.75 -12.44 -5.25
CA GLN A 313 17.09 -11.19 -4.56
C GLN A 313 15.95 -10.16 -4.65
N ASP A 314 15.25 -10.11 -5.79
CA ASP A 314 14.13 -9.18 -6.01
C ASP A 314 12.89 -9.96 -6.45
N LEU A 315 11.81 -9.86 -5.67
CA LEU A 315 10.51 -10.47 -5.95
C LEU A 315 9.54 -9.54 -6.70
N GLY A 316 9.97 -8.33 -7.08
CA GLY A 316 9.12 -7.44 -7.88
C GLY A 316 7.93 -6.90 -7.12
N ALA A 317 8.08 -6.59 -5.83
CA ALA A 317 6.99 -6.11 -4.98
C ALA A 317 7.29 -4.73 -4.38
N THR A 318 6.24 -4.08 -3.88
CA THR A 318 6.30 -2.78 -3.17
C THR A 318 5.10 -2.63 -2.23
N GLY A 319 5.29 -1.91 -1.14
CA GLY A 319 4.27 -1.62 -0.14
C GLY A 319 4.04 -0.12 0.04
N PHE A 320 2.80 0.28 0.30
CA PHE A 320 2.43 1.66 0.55
C PHE A 320 1.18 1.77 1.43
N ALA A 321 1.01 2.90 2.08
CA ALA A 321 -0.11 3.13 2.99
C ALA A 321 -0.58 4.60 2.98
N ALA A 322 -1.82 4.79 3.37
CA ALA A 322 -2.46 6.08 3.52
C ALA A 322 -3.38 6.11 4.75
N THR A 323 -3.45 7.27 5.39
CA THR A 323 -4.46 7.62 6.40
C THR A 323 -5.09 8.95 6.03
N ASP A 324 -6.34 9.17 6.41
CA ASP A 324 -7.01 10.46 6.24
C ASP A 324 -7.34 11.15 7.59
N ALA A 325 -7.90 12.35 7.50
CA ALA A 325 -8.27 13.14 8.67
C ALA A 325 -9.47 12.59 9.45
N THR A 326 -10.18 11.59 8.93
CA THR A 326 -11.32 10.93 9.59
C THR A 326 -10.88 9.66 10.34
N GLY A 327 -9.64 9.21 10.13
CA GLY A 327 -9.11 7.98 10.71
C GLY A 327 -9.25 6.75 9.81
N GLN A 328 -9.77 6.91 8.58
CA GLN A 328 -9.74 5.84 7.59
C GLN A 328 -8.28 5.52 7.26
N ALA A 329 -7.96 4.24 7.20
CA ALA A 329 -6.62 3.72 7.00
C ALA A 329 -6.62 2.67 5.89
N VAL A 330 -5.61 2.73 5.03
CA VAL A 330 -5.40 1.77 3.94
C VAL A 330 -3.95 1.36 3.90
N ALA A 331 -3.71 0.05 3.93
CA ALA A 331 -2.41 -0.55 3.71
C ALA A 331 -2.48 -1.45 2.48
N CYS A 332 -1.54 -1.31 1.55
CA CYS A 332 -1.50 -2.07 0.30
C CYS A 332 -0.10 -2.63 0.03
N ALA A 333 -0.06 -3.81 -0.55
CA ALA A 333 1.14 -4.38 -1.14
C ALA A 333 0.80 -5.02 -2.49
N VAL A 334 1.61 -4.73 -3.50
CA VAL A 334 1.42 -5.20 -4.88
C VAL A 334 2.70 -5.81 -5.44
N THR A 335 2.56 -6.65 -6.45
CA THR A 335 3.69 -7.32 -7.10
C THR A 335 3.45 -7.61 -8.58
N MET A 336 4.57 -7.74 -9.30
CA MET A 336 4.65 -8.28 -10.65
C MET A 336 5.12 -9.75 -10.68
N ASN A 337 5.35 -10.39 -9.52
CA ASN A 337 6.00 -11.71 -9.38
C ASN A 337 7.40 -11.74 -10.02
N GLY A 338 8.23 -10.75 -9.66
CA GLY A 338 9.57 -10.52 -10.19
C GLY A 338 9.75 -9.11 -10.76
N PRO A 339 11.00 -8.61 -10.90
CA PRO A 339 11.26 -7.29 -11.46
C PRO A 339 10.75 -7.21 -12.90
N PHE A 340 9.83 -6.27 -13.18
CA PHE A 340 9.08 -6.19 -14.43
C PHE A 340 8.30 -7.49 -14.77
N GLY A 341 8.02 -8.31 -13.76
CA GLY A 341 7.28 -9.56 -13.85
C GLY A 341 7.88 -10.59 -14.81
N SER A 342 7.21 -10.81 -15.94
CA SER A 342 7.74 -11.68 -17.00
C SER A 342 8.85 -11.01 -17.81
N GLY A 343 9.06 -9.71 -17.66
CA GLY A 343 9.97 -8.92 -18.49
C GLY A 343 9.45 -8.71 -19.91
N HIS A 344 8.13 -8.79 -20.12
CA HIS A 344 7.52 -8.77 -21.45
C HIS A 344 6.34 -7.80 -21.47
N THR A 345 6.40 -6.83 -22.39
CA THR A 345 5.38 -5.79 -22.55
C THR A 345 4.43 -6.15 -23.68
N ALA A 346 3.12 -6.16 -23.38
CA ALA A 346 2.10 -6.38 -24.40
C ALA A 346 2.15 -5.23 -25.42
N LEU A 347 2.52 -5.56 -26.66
CA LEU A 347 2.84 -4.57 -27.71
C LEU A 347 1.71 -3.55 -27.91
N GLY A 348 2.06 -2.26 -27.93
CA GLY A 348 1.10 -1.19 -28.19
C GLY A 348 0.23 -0.82 -27.00
N THR A 349 0.57 -1.25 -25.78
CA THR A 349 -0.19 -0.97 -24.55
C THR A 349 0.65 -0.34 -23.43
N GLY A 350 1.98 -0.47 -23.48
CA GLY A 350 2.85 -0.16 -22.34
C GLY A 350 2.62 -1.02 -21.09
N VAL A 351 1.83 -2.10 -21.18
CA VAL A 351 1.54 -2.98 -20.04
C VAL A 351 2.51 -4.16 -20.02
N THR A 352 3.43 -4.14 -19.06
CA THR A 352 4.25 -5.30 -18.74
C THR A 352 3.42 -6.35 -18.00
N LEU A 353 3.49 -7.62 -18.42
CA LEU A 353 2.73 -8.71 -17.81
C LEU A 353 3.45 -9.26 -16.58
N ALA A 354 2.69 -9.55 -15.53
CA ALA A 354 3.24 -10.24 -14.38
C ALA A 354 3.56 -11.69 -14.72
N ARG A 355 4.55 -12.23 -14.00
CA ARG A 355 4.86 -13.65 -14.12
C ARG A 355 3.76 -14.48 -13.49
N SER A 356 3.46 -15.63 -14.09
CA SER A 356 2.51 -16.60 -13.56
C SER A 356 2.87 -17.01 -12.10
N PRO A 357 1.91 -17.11 -11.16
CA PRO A 357 2.16 -17.58 -9.80
C PRO A 357 2.78 -18.98 -9.72
N SER A 358 2.47 -19.86 -10.68
CA SER A 358 3.08 -21.20 -10.76
C SER A 358 4.51 -21.20 -11.34
N SER A 359 5.01 -20.06 -11.83
CA SER A 359 6.41 -19.93 -12.19
C SER A 359 7.31 -20.03 -10.94
N SER A 360 8.46 -20.68 -11.08
CA SER A 360 9.43 -20.92 -10.01
C SER A 360 9.71 -19.68 -9.16
N GLY A 361 10.06 -19.85 -7.86
CA GLY A 361 10.65 -18.83 -6.97
C GLY A 361 9.90 -17.49 -6.82
N ALA A 362 9.84 -16.70 -7.89
CA ALA A 362 9.17 -15.42 -7.99
C ALA A 362 7.63 -15.50 -7.87
N GLY A 363 7.01 -16.65 -8.15
CA GLY A 363 5.59 -16.89 -7.85
C GLY A 363 5.23 -16.80 -6.37
N LEU A 364 6.23 -16.92 -5.48
CA LEU A 364 6.08 -16.74 -4.04
C LEU A 364 5.98 -15.26 -3.61
N ALA A 365 6.22 -14.30 -4.50
CA ALA A 365 6.16 -12.86 -4.17
C ALA A 365 4.85 -12.48 -3.48
N SER A 366 3.73 -13.05 -3.97
CA SER A 366 2.40 -12.86 -3.40
C SER A 366 2.26 -13.29 -1.93
N ALA A 367 3.06 -14.26 -1.47
CA ALA A 367 3.05 -14.71 -0.08
C ALA A 367 3.71 -13.71 0.88
N PHE A 368 4.60 -12.86 0.38
CA PHE A 368 5.33 -11.86 1.18
C PHE A 368 4.73 -10.46 1.09
N LEU A 369 3.48 -10.36 0.61
CA LEU A 369 2.70 -9.12 0.64
C LEU A 369 2.05 -8.99 2.01
N THR A 370 2.51 -8.07 2.85
CA THR A 370 2.06 -7.96 4.24
C THR A 370 1.57 -6.55 4.55
N PRO A 371 0.42 -6.11 3.98
CA PRO A 371 -0.29 -4.95 4.49
C PRO A 371 -0.84 -5.25 5.89
N VAL A 372 -0.68 -4.31 6.82
CA VAL A 372 -1.05 -4.42 8.22
C VAL A 372 -1.70 -3.12 8.65
N ILE A 373 -2.79 -3.25 9.40
CA ILE A 373 -3.36 -2.16 10.21
C ILE A 373 -3.45 -2.64 11.65
N ALA A 374 -2.94 -1.85 12.59
CA ALA A 374 -3.08 -2.09 14.01
C ALA A 374 -3.86 -0.96 14.66
N SER A 375 -4.88 -1.29 15.43
CA SER A 375 -5.70 -0.31 16.15
C SER A 375 -5.87 -0.70 17.61
N PRO A 376 -5.79 0.25 18.57
CA PRO A 376 -6.01 -0.02 19.99
C PRO A 376 -7.43 -0.52 20.32
N SER A 377 -8.41 -0.27 19.44
CA SER A 377 -9.75 -0.84 19.53
C SER A 377 -10.23 -1.31 18.16
N ALA A 378 -11.23 -2.20 18.13
CA ALA A 378 -11.73 -2.76 16.87
C ALA A 378 -12.37 -1.71 15.93
N ASP A 379 -12.73 -0.56 16.47
CA ASP A 379 -13.44 0.57 15.84
C ASP A 379 -12.67 1.90 15.97
N GLY A 380 -11.43 1.88 16.47
CA GLY A 380 -10.64 3.07 16.76
C GLY A 380 -9.67 3.44 15.65
N ALA A 381 -9.12 4.67 15.69
CA ALA A 381 -8.08 5.08 14.75
C ALA A 381 -6.83 4.19 14.88
N ALA A 382 -6.23 3.87 13.74
CA ALA A 382 -5.06 3.00 13.70
C ALA A 382 -3.82 3.63 14.37
N ALA A 383 -3.14 2.85 15.20
CA ALA A 383 -1.81 3.16 15.75
C ALA A 383 -0.68 2.84 14.76
N LEU A 384 -0.90 1.88 13.85
CA LEU A 384 0.02 1.59 12.75
C LEU A 384 -0.76 1.24 11.48
N VAL A 385 -0.35 1.80 10.35
CA VAL A 385 -0.86 1.50 9.01
C VAL A 385 0.32 1.37 8.08
N GLY A 386 0.57 0.19 7.52
CA GLY A 386 1.78 -0.01 6.74
C GLY A 386 1.82 -1.32 5.99
N ALA A 387 2.87 -1.51 5.21
CA ALA A 387 3.10 -2.74 4.50
C ALA A 387 4.58 -3.12 4.53
N GLY A 388 4.82 -4.40 4.80
CA GLY A 388 6.04 -5.10 4.44
C GLY A 388 5.88 -5.74 3.08
N ALA A 389 6.86 -5.58 2.19
CA ALA A 389 6.85 -6.15 0.85
C ALA A 389 8.26 -6.55 0.40
N GLY A 390 8.38 -7.08 -0.82
CA GLY A 390 9.67 -7.39 -1.45
C GLY A 390 10.25 -8.75 -1.08
N GLY A 391 9.89 -9.28 0.09
CA GLY A 391 10.35 -10.57 0.58
C GLY A 391 10.10 -10.76 2.08
N PRO A 392 10.56 -11.87 2.65
CA PRO A 392 10.31 -12.20 4.05
C PRO A 392 10.89 -11.18 5.03
N ASN A 393 11.97 -10.46 4.69
CA ASN A 393 12.52 -9.46 5.61
C ASN A 393 11.63 -8.20 5.66
N GLY A 394 10.98 -7.84 4.57
CA GLY A 394 9.99 -6.74 4.55
C GLY A 394 8.77 -7.09 5.41
N SER A 395 8.22 -8.31 5.24
CA SER A 395 7.17 -8.84 6.11
C SER A 395 7.58 -8.89 7.59
N ALA A 396 8.84 -9.24 7.85
CA ALA A 396 9.39 -9.30 9.20
C ALA A 396 9.58 -7.92 9.83
N ALA A 397 10.02 -6.93 9.05
CA ALA A 397 10.21 -5.57 9.54
C ALA A 397 8.88 -4.93 9.97
N ILE A 398 7.80 -5.11 9.20
CA ILE A 398 6.47 -4.61 9.61
C ILE A 398 5.92 -5.39 10.82
N ALA A 399 6.14 -6.71 10.88
CA ALA A 399 5.75 -7.53 12.02
C ALA A 399 6.52 -7.12 13.31
N TYR A 400 7.79 -6.80 13.18
CA TYR A 400 8.62 -6.32 14.27
C TYR A 400 8.14 -4.96 14.79
N ALA A 401 7.94 -3.98 13.88
CA ALA A 401 7.41 -2.67 14.24
C ALA A 401 6.07 -2.79 14.98
N LEU A 402 5.20 -3.69 14.50
CA LEU A 402 3.93 -4.00 15.16
C LEU A 402 4.11 -4.51 16.59
N THR A 403 4.98 -5.50 16.81
CA THR A 403 5.20 -6.03 18.17
C THR A 403 5.75 -4.97 19.11
N ARG A 404 6.61 -4.06 18.63
CA ARG A 404 7.17 -2.99 19.46
C ARG A 404 6.11 -1.97 19.89
N ILE A 405 5.26 -1.55 18.97
CA ILE A 405 4.12 -0.66 19.28
C ILE A 405 3.17 -1.33 20.28
N ALA A 406 2.87 -2.62 20.09
CA ALA A 406 2.03 -3.37 21.02
C ALA A 406 2.62 -3.49 22.44
N HIS A 407 3.94 -3.38 22.59
CA HIS A 407 4.65 -3.30 23.88
C HIS A 407 4.79 -1.86 24.40
N GLY A 408 4.18 -0.87 23.75
CA GLY A 408 4.19 0.53 24.15
C GLY A 408 5.44 1.31 23.70
N GLU A 409 6.21 0.80 22.75
CA GLU A 409 7.35 1.54 22.21
C GLU A 409 6.93 2.62 21.22
N THR A 410 7.60 3.77 21.30
CA THR A 410 7.41 4.89 20.37
C THR A 410 8.34 4.77 19.16
N ILE A 411 7.76 4.68 17.95
CA ILE A 411 8.49 4.64 16.68
C ILE A 411 8.14 5.90 15.87
N LEU A 412 9.07 6.87 15.83
CA LEU A 412 8.85 8.16 15.17
C LEU A 412 9.94 8.52 14.14
N THR A 413 10.92 7.65 13.96
CA THR A 413 12.01 7.87 12.99
C THR A 413 12.20 6.66 12.08
N ARG A 414 12.56 6.91 10.82
CA ARG A 414 12.76 5.83 9.81
C ARG A 414 13.71 4.73 10.29
N GLY A 415 14.77 5.09 11.02
CA GLY A 415 15.78 4.13 11.50
C GLY A 415 15.23 3.11 12.50
N GLN A 416 14.08 3.40 13.11
CA GLN A 416 13.41 2.51 14.06
C GLN A 416 12.43 1.53 13.39
N LEU A 417 12.21 1.58 12.07
CA LEU A 417 11.29 0.64 11.41
C LEU A 417 11.91 -0.73 11.14
N HIS A 418 13.23 -0.81 11.02
CA HIS A 418 13.88 -2.05 10.60
C HIS A 418 14.25 -2.91 11.82
N SER A 419 14.13 -4.23 11.67
CA SER A 419 14.51 -5.21 12.67
C SER A 419 15.86 -5.86 12.38
N THR A 420 16.06 -6.42 11.18
CA THR A 420 17.23 -7.25 10.85
C THR A 420 17.38 -7.46 9.35
N GLY A 421 18.63 -7.53 8.86
CA GLY A 421 18.95 -8.05 7.52
C GLY A 421 18.47 -7.15 6.39
N VAL A 422 19.37 -6.32 5.85
CA VAL A 422 19.05 -5.51 4.67
C VAL A 422 19.19 -6.38 3.42
N ALA A 423 18.08 -6.98 2.99
CA ALA A 423 17.97 -7.48 1.62
C ALA A 423 17.57 -6.31 0.71
N PRO A 424 18.24 -6.10 -0.45
CA PRO A 424 17.81 -5.11 -1.40
C PRO A 424 16.35 -5.36 -1.81
N TYR A 425 15.50 -4.35 -1.68
CA TYR A 425 14.08 -4.35 -2.11
C TYR A 425 13.09 -5.10 -1.21
N ASP A 426 13.53 -5.72 -0.12
CA ASP A 426 12.66 -6.05 1.01
C ASP A 426 12.40 -4.78 1.79
N THR A 427 11.24 -4.15 1.59
CA THR A 427 10.95 -2.81 2.11
C THR A 427 9.83 -2.83 3.14
N VAL A 428 9.91 -1.89 4.08
CA VAL A 428 8.84 -1.57 5.03
C VAL A 428 8.45 -0.10 4.97
N ASN A 429 7.15 0.17 4.82
CA ASN A 429 6.59 1.52 4.85
C ASN A 429 5.44 1.57 5.85
N ALA A 430 5.46 2.50 6.80
CA ALA A 430 4.43 2.59 7.82
C ALA A 430 4.13 4.03 8.25
N ILE A 431 2.86 4.32 8.48
CA ILE A 431 2.39 5.46 9.25
C ILE A 431 2.21 4.93 10.68
N VAL A 432 2.94 5.52 11.63
CA VAL A 432 2.90 5.13 13.03
C VAL A 432 2.43 6.31 13.87
N CYS A 433 1.48 6.06 14.76
CA CYS A 433 0.94 7.02 15.69
C CYS A 433 1.12 6.54 17.13
N SER A 434 1.75 7.36 17.97
CA SER A 434 2.00 7.11 19.38
C SER A 434 1.76 8.40 20.16
N ASP A 435 0.93 8.33 21.20
CA ASP A 435 0.60 9.47 22.08
C ASP A 435 0.16 10.74 21.35
N GLY A 436 -0.65 10.58 20.29
CA GLY A 436 -1.17 11.69 19.49
C GLY A 436 -0.15 12.31 18.52
N VAL A 437 1.06 11.76 18.43
CA VAL A 437 2.06 12.13 17.43
C VAL A 437 2.13 11.02 16.37
N CYS A 438 1.98 11.40 15.10
CA CYS A 438 2.03 10.49 13.98
C CYS A 438 3.23 10.80 13.07
N ALA A 439 3.82 9.77 12.48
CA ALA A 439 4.91 9.88 11.53
C ALA A 439 4.71 8.92 10.34
N ALA A 440 4.86 9.45 9.13
CA ALA A 440 4.96 8.65 7.91
C ALA A 440 6.42 8.25 7.67
N LEU A 441 6.71 6.97 7.88
CA LEU A 441 8.06 6.42 7.92
C LEU A 441 8.27 5.48 6.73
N SER A 442 9.07 5.93 5.76
CA SER A 442 9.52 5.07 4.66
C SER A 442 10.70 4.21 5.09
N ASP A 443 10.95 3.14 4.35
CA ASP A 443 12.04 2.22 4.59
C ASP A 443 13.40 2.95 4.74
N PRO A 444 14.18 2.68 5.83
CA PRO A 444 15.42 3.37 6.08
C PRO A 444 16.59 2.94 5.19
N ALA A 445 16.52 1.79 4.55
CA ALA A 445 17.52 1.31 3.60
C ALA A 445 17.17 1.66 2.15
N ALA A 446 15.92 2.07 1.88
CA ALA A 446 15.47 2.45 0.55
C ALA A 446 15.44 3.98 0.31
N HIS A 447 14.76 4.36 -0.77
CA HIS A 447 14.66 5.73 -1.28
C HIS A 447 13.21 6.24 -1.32
N GLY A 448 12.32 5.62 -0.53
CA GLY A 448 10.92 5.99 -0.37
C GLY A 448 10.72 7.37 0.26
N LEU A 449 9.44 7.70 0.45
CA LEU A 449 9.01 8.97 1.06
C LEU A 449 7.81 8.73 1.97
N GLY A 450 7.78 9.45 3.09
CA GLY A 450 6.57 9.71 3.86
C GLY A 450 6.19 11.19 3.73
N ALA A 451 4.90 11.48 3.63
CA ALA A 451 4.40 12.85 3.54
C ALA A 451 3.11 13.05 4.33
N ILE A 452 2.93 14.26 4.84
CA ILE A 452 1.70 14.73 5.48
C ILE A 452 0.98 15.60 4.45
N ALA A 453 -0.31 15.35 4.23
CA ALA A 453 -1.12 16.23 3.41
C ALA A 453 -1.30 17.56 4.15
N SER A 454 -0.79 18.65 3.57
CA SER A 454 -1.06 20.00 4.06
C SER A 454 -2.42 20.42 3.53
N SER A 455 -3.28 20.97 4.38
CA SER A 455 -4.47 21.69 3.90
C SER A 455 -4.00 22.84 2.97
N PRO A 456 -4.66 23.04 1.82
CA PRO A 456 -4.28 24.08 0.85
C PRO A 456 -4.35 25.50 1.43
#